data_AF-A0A8T3WMM8-F1
#
_entry.id   AF-A0A8T3WMM8-F1
#
_cell.length_a   1.000
_cell.length_b   1.000
_cell.length_c   1.000
_cell.angle_alpha   90.00
_cell.angle_beta   90.00
_cell.angle_gamma   90.00
#
_symmetry.space_group_name_H-M   'P 1'
#
loop_
_entity.id
_entity.type
_entity.pdbx_description
1 polymer ?
#
loop_
_entity_poly.entity_id
_entity_poly.type
_entity_poly.pdbx_seq_one_letter_code
_entity_poly.pdbx_strand_id
1 'polypeptide(L)'
;MKEVIMKDYLPEYIIPRRGENKILEIHHGINNDYFLSYGGCRKNIRFQEKINLSENNIIGIGLYLAEGKKEKLSKFKKSNHNGEISFDNSDPGAINSVINLLKKFGVNRNELKFNIDLNINYKSNSDKLESYWSDKLKLNPHSKRKGFIRYVGVKNNKLSNNTRPYGCLRIAFSSVILINIFIPFLLKFFREVISKKDKKVISLILKGYFAGDGHVSFSQKISSGRKHVEFLCNDAELRSLLKTSLKILGINNIKETNPLINRTHTHALRIYNRTDFLVLNKYRVLDFIDYKRETFSNLLSQYKTIS
;
A
#
# COMPACT_ATOMS: atom_id res chain seq x y z
N MET A 1 18.03 -8.86 -3.13
CA MET A 1 16.75 -9.49 -3.51
C MET A 1 16.36 -10.46 -2.40
N LYS A 2 15.07 -10.74 -2.20
CA LYS A 2 14.58 -11.72 -1.22
C LYS A 2 13.82 -12.81 -1.96
N GLU A 3 14.32 -14.03 -1.92
CA GLU A 3 13.60 -15.19 -2.46
C GLU A 3 12.50 -15.61 -1.48
N VAL A 4 11.35 -16.02 -2.01
CA VAL A 4 10.18 -16.53 -1.28
C VAL A 4 9.69 -17.79 -1.96
N ILE A 5 9.49 -18.85 -1.18
CA ILE A 5 8.89 -20.11 -1.62
C ILE A 5 7.37 -19.99 -1.47
N MET A 6 6.64 -19.96 -2.58
CA MET A 6 5.21 -19.65 -2.57
C MET A 6 4.34 -20.74 -1.94
N LYS A 7 4.79 -22.00 -1.93
CA LYS A 7 4.08 -23.12 -1.30
C LYS A 7 3.68 -22.80 0.14
N ASP A 8 4.55 -22.12 0.87
CA ASP A 8 4.34 -21.78 2.28
C ASP A 8 3.23 -20.74 2.47
N TYR A 9 2.79 -20.07 1.40
CA TYR A 9 1.82 -18.97 1.44
C TYR A 9 0.50 -19.31 0.73
N LEU A 10 0.40 -20.49 0.10
CA LEU A 10 -0.81 -20.94 -0.54
C LEU A 10 -1.80 -21.48 0.50
N PRO A 11 -3.06 -20.99 0.53
CA PRO A 11 -4.08 -21.58 1.38
C PRO A 11 -4.62 -22.86 0.73
N GLU A 12 -5.04 -23.82 1.56
CA GLU A 12 -5.75 -25.02 1.10
C GLU A 12 -7.16 -24.70 0.58
N TYR A 13 -7.79 -23.69 1.16
CA TYR A 13 -9.15 -23.25 0.82
C TYR A 13 -9.17 -21.78 0.43
N ILE A 14 -10.06 -21.44 -0.49
CA ILE A 14 -10.45 -20.05 -0.77
C ILE A 14 -11.84 -19.75 -0.23
N ILE A 15 -12.03 -18.49 0.12
CA ILE A 15 -13.34 -17.92 0.43
C ILE A 15 -13.86 -17.31 -0.88
N PRO A 16 -14.94 -17.85 -1.49
CA PRO A 16 -15.54 -17.24 -2.67
C PRO A 16 -16.30 -15.96 -2.32
N ARG A 17 -16.67 -15.17 -3.34
CA ARG A 17 -17.49 -13.95 -3.15
C ARG A 17 -18.78 -14.21 -2.37
N ARG A 18 -19.39 -15.38 -2.60
CA ARG A 18 -20.63 -15.86 -1.98
C ARG A 18 -20.54 -17.37 -1.78
N GLY A 19 -21.18 -17.87 -0.73
CA GLY A 19 -21.23 -19.29 -0.41
C GLY A 19 -20.07 -19.76 0.48
N GLU A 20 -19.93 -21.06 0.57
CA GLU A 20 -18.99 -21.75 1.44
C GLU A 20 -17.57 -21.80 0.87
N ASN A 21 -16.61 -22.07 1.74
CA ASN A 21 -15.21 -22.28 1.37
C ASN A 21 -15.08 -23.35 0.26
N LYS A 22 -14.18 -23.11 -0.68
CA LYS A 22 -13.87 -24.05 -1.78
C LYS A 22 -12.42 -24.47 -1.71
N ILE A 23 -12.14 -25.73 -2.05
CA ILE A 23 -10.76 -26.24 -2.17
C ILE A 23 -10.07 -25.47 -3.29
N LEU A 24 -8.85 -25.01 -3.03
CA LEU A 24 -7.97 -24.46 -4.05
C LEU A 24 -7.27 -25.60 -4.77
N GLU A 25 -7.50 -25.74 -6.07
CA GLU A 25 -6.78 -26.70 -6.89
C GLU A 25 -5.41 -26.10 -7.24
N ILE A 26 -4.34 -26.79 -6.88
CA ILE A 26 -2.95 -26.38 -7.11
C ILE A 26 -2.31 -27.43 -8.01
N HIS A 27 -2.01 -27.04 -9.25
CA HIS A 27 -1.31 -27.88 -10.21
C HIS A 27 0.13 -27.37 -10.39
N HIS A 28 1.08 -28.29 -10.48
CA HIS A 28 2.46 -27.98 -10.84
C HIS A 28 2.58 -27.95 -12.36
N GLY A 29 3.06 -26.84 -12.90
CA GLY A 29 3.37 -26.71 -14.32
C GLY A 29 4.84 -27.05 -14.61
N ILE A 30 5.14 -27.16 -15.91
CA ILE A 30 6.43 -27.64 -16.43
C ILE A 30 7.60 -26.69 -16.09
N ASN A 31 7.33 -25.42 -15.80
CA ASN A 31 8.34 -24.38 -15.61
C ASN A 31 8.47 -23.93 -14.14
N ASN A 32 8.36 -24.87 -13.20
CA ASN A 32 8.34 -24.59 -11.75
C ASN A 32 7.35 -23.46 -11.42
N ASP A 33 6.14 -23.58 -11.95
CA ASP A 33 5.04 -22.66 -11.66
C ASP A 33 3.83 -23.37 -11.09
N TYR A 34 3.12 -22.63 -10.24
CA TYR A 34 1.81 -23.02 -9.77
C TYR A 34 0.76 -22.53 -10.76
N PHE A 35 -0.14 -23.43 -11.13
CA PHE A 35 -1.40 -23.13 -11.78
C PHE A 35 -2.54 -23.38 -10.80
N LEU A 36 -3.27 -22.31 -10.51
CA LEU A 36 -4.27 -22.26 -9.45
C LEU A 36 -5.65 -22.10 -10.06
N SER A 37 -6.55 -23.02 -9.75
CA SER A 37 -7.95 -23.02 -10.19
C SER A 37 -8.91 -23.27 -9.03
N TYR A 38 -10.17 -22.91 -9.24
CA TYR A 38 -11.28 -23.45 -8.44
C TYR A 38 -12.56 -23.45 -9.28
N GLY A 39 -13.42 -24.44 -9.04
CA GLY A 39 -14.74 -24.53 -9.66
C GLY A 39 -15.59 -23.29 -9.41
N GLY A 40 -15.83 -22.49 -10.46
CA GLY A 40 -16.59 -21.24 -10.39
C GLY A 40 -15.75 -19.96 -10.49
N CYS A 41 -14.43 -20.04 -10.71
CA CYS A 41 -13.65 -18.90 -11.16
C CYS A 41 -13.65 -18.79 -12.68
N ARG A 42 -13.76 -17.56 -13.21
CA ARG A 42 -13.56 -17.31 -14.65
C ARG A 42 -12.09 -17.30 -15.05
N LYS A 43 -11.18 -17.09 -14.09
CA LYS A 43 -9.77 -16.87 -14.38
C LYS A 43 -8.89 -17.61 -13.38
N ASN A 44 -8.08 -18.52 -13.92
CA ASN A 44 -7.02 -19.20 -13.19
C ASN A 44 -5.83 -18.26 -12.99
N ILE A 45 -5.04 -18.52 -11.96
CA ILE A 45 -3.85 -17.73 -11.63
C ILE A 45 -2.61 -18.60 -11.82
N ARG A 46 -1.60 -18.06 -12.50
CA ARG A 46 -0.34 -18.75 -12.75
C ARG A 46 0.83 -17.90 -12.27
N PHE A 47 1.67 -18.43 -11.38
CA PHE A 47 2.89 -17.75 -10.95
C PHE A 47 3.98 -18.74 -10.56
N GLN A 48 5.22 -18.25 -10.49
CA GLN A 48 6.40 -19.07 -10.18
C GLN A 48 6.35 -19.64 -8.76
N GLU A 49 6.79 -20.88 -8.58
CA GLU A 49 6.89 -21.52 -7.26
C GLU A 49 7.80 -20.75 -6.32
N LYS A 50 8.85 -20.13 -6.87
CA LYS A 50 9.73 -19.21 -6.18
C LYS A 50 9.62 -17.82 -6.77
N ILE A 51 9.37 -16.81 -5.94
CA ILE A 51 9.37 -15.42 -6.37
C ILE A 51 10.56 -14.67 -5.76
N ASN A 52 11.27 -13.95 -6.62
CA ASN A 52 12.32 -13.04 -6.20
C ASN A 52 11.75 -11.63 -6.02
N LEU A 53 11.72 -11.15 -4.78
CA LEU A 53 11.28 -9.82 -4.42
C LEU A 53 12.46 -8.84 -4.49
N SER A 54 12.34 -7.87 -5.38
CA SER A 54 13.22 -6.69 -5.41
C SER A 54 12.87 -5.72 -4.27
N GLU A 55 13.71 -4.73 -4.02
CA GLU A 55 13.41 -3.68 -3.02
C GLU A 55 12.11 -2.95 -3.36
N ASN A 56 11.87 -2.65 -4.64
CA ASN A 56 10.61 -2.05 -5.11
C ASN A 56 9.39 -2.95 -4.86
N ASN A 57 9.54 -4.28 -4.94
CA ASN A 57 8.44 -5.18 -4.59
C ASN A 57 8.13 -5.13 -3.10
N ILE A 58 9.15 -5.06 -2.24
CA ILE A 58 8.98 -4.98 -0.79
C ILE A 58 8.37 -3.62 -0.38
N ILE A 59 8.76 -2.53 -1.05
CA ILE A 59 8.07 -1.24 -0.90
C ILE A 59 6.61 -1.36 -1.35
N GLY A 60 6.34 -2.07 -2.46
CA GLY A 60 4.98 -2.38 -2.91
C GLY A 60 4.14 -3.12 -1.86
N ILE A 61 4.74 -4.00 -1.06
CA ILE A 61 4.08 -4.69 0.06
C ILE A 61 3.64 -3.65 1.10
N GLY A 62 4.55 -2.76 1.50
CA GLY A 62 4.25 -1.67 2.43
C GLY A 62 3.14 -0.74 1.95
N LEU A 63 3.21 -0.33 0.67
CA LEU A 63 2.20 0.52 0.03
C LEU A 63 0.81 -0.14 0.05
N TYR A 64 0.72 -1.41 -0.37
CA TYR A 64 -0.55 -2.12 -0.35
C TYR A 64 -1.06 -2.33 1.09
N LEU A 65 -0.16 -2.58 2.05
CA LEU A 65 -0.52 -2.62 3.45
C LEU A 65 -0.99 -1.27 3.99
N ALA A 66 -0.64 -0.13 3.42
CA ALA A 66 -1.22 1.15 3.77
C ALA A 66 -2.59 1.33 3.09
N GLU A 67 -2.57 1.55 1.76
CA GLU A 67 -3.73 2.06 1.01
C GLU A 67 -4.47 1.00 0.20
N GLY A 68 -3.94 -0.22 0.12
CA GLY A 68 -4.62 -1.31 -0.58
C GLY A 68 -5.98 -1.59 0.04
N LYS A 69 -7.00 -1.84 -0.81
CA LYS A 69 -8.33 -2.18 -0.32
C LYS A 69 -8.30 -3.58 0.27
N LYS A 70 -8.28 -3.62 1.60
CA LYS A 70 -8.36 -4.83 2.42
C LYS A 70 -9.83 -5.10 2.70
N GLU A 71 -10.50 -5.75 1.77
CA GLU A 71 -11.82 -6.27 2.09
C GLU A 71 -11.65 -7.39 3.11
N LYS A 72 -12.31 -7.26 4.26
CA LYS A 72 -12.33 -8.33 5.26
C LYS A 72 -13.01 -9.54 4.64
N LEU A 73 -12.23 -10.59 4.39
CA LEU A 73 -12.73 -11.92 4.06
C LEU A 73 -13.54 -12.42 5.27
N SER A 74 -14.83 -12.11 5.29
CA SER A 74 -15.71 -12.39 6.43
C SER A 74 -16.79 -13.37 6.00
N LYS A 75 -16.81 -14.55 6.64
CA LYS A 75 -17.80 -15.61 6.38
C LYS A 75 -19.23 -15.23 6.79
N PHE A 76 -19.40 -14.17 7.57
CA PHE A 76 -20.68 -13.78 8.17
C PHE A 76 -21.42 -12.71 7.37
N LYS A 77 -20.97 -12.39 6.15
CA LYS A 77 -21.58 -11.36 5.31
C LYS A 77 -22.30 -11.96 4.11
N LYS A 78 -23.37 -11.30 3.66
CA LYS A 78 -24.09 -11.63 2.41
C LYS A 78 -23.16 -11.72 1.19
N SER A 79 -22.08 -10.96 1.20
CA SER A 79 -20.91 -11.14 0.33
C SER A 79 -19.65 -11.14 1.17
N ASN A 80 -18.85 -12.19 1.06
CA ASN A 80 -17.63 -12.34 1.83
C ASN A 80 -16.59 -11.27 1.44
N HIS A 81 -16.58 -10.91 0.14
CA HIS A 81 -15.76 -9.86 -0.48
C HIS A 81 -16.20 -9.64 -1.95
N ASN A 82 -15.67 -8.62 -2.61
CA ASN A 82 -15.92 -8.19 -3.99
C ASN A 82 -15.09 -8.97 -5.04
N GLY A 83 -14.21 -9.87 -4.59
CA GLY A 83 -13.25 -10.63 -5.40
C GLY A 83 -12.34 -9.76 -6.27
N GLU A 84 -11.86 -8.65 -5.72
CA GLU A 84 -10.98 -7.71 -6.39
C GLU A 84 -9.89 -7.19 -5.46
N ILE A 85 -8.67 -7.17 -5.98
CA ILE A 85 -7.55 -6.43 -5.41
C ILE A 85 -7.56 -5.06 -6.06
N SER A 86 -7.53 -4.00 -5.26
CA SER A 86 -7.42 -2.65 -5.79
C SER A 86 -6.51 -1.79 -4.94
N PHE A 87 -5.78 -0.90 -5.59
CA PHE A 87 -4.85 0.04 -4.99
C PHE A 87 -5.04 1.40 -5.65
N ASP A 88 -5.03 2.46 -4.85
CA ASP A 88 -5.18 3.84 -5.31
C ASP A 88 -4.10 4.73 -4.72
N ASN A 89 -3.48 5.54 -5.56
CA ASN A 89 -2.48 6.54 -5.15
C ASN A 89 -2.37 7.64 -6.24
N SER A 90 -1.92 8.82 -5.84
CA SER A 90 -1.65 9.96 -6.76
C SER A 90 -0.22 9.97 -7.30
N ASP A 91 0.65 9.11 -6.79
CA ASP A 91 2.05 8.97 -7.19
C ASP A 91 2.27 7.80 -8.17
N PRO A 92 2.75 8.07 -9.41
CA PRO A 92 3.04 7.01 -10.36
C PRO A 92 4.11 6.01 -9.89
N GLY A 93 5.10 6.44 -9.10
CA GLY A 93 6.11 5.56 -8.53
C GLY A 93 5.49 4.54 -7.57
N ALA A 94 4.59 5.00 -6.70
CA ALA A 94 3.82 4.13 -5.81
C ALA A 94 2.97 3.11 -6.57
N ILE A 95 2.18 3.57 -7.56
CA ILE A 95 1.37 2.67 -8.40
C ILE A 95 2.25 1.64 -9.10
N ASN A 96 3.37 2.06 -9.70
CA ASN A 96 4.27 1.17 -10.44
C ASN A 96 4.90 0.11 -9.51
N SER A 97 5.26 0.46 -8.28
CA SER A 97 5.76 -0.50 -7.28
C SER A 97 4.73 -1.60 -6.98
N VAL A 98 3.45 -1.22 -6.82
CA VAL A 98 2.37 -2.19 -6.61
C VAL A 98 2.10 -3.03 -7.87
N ILE A 99 2.11 -2.44 -9.07
CA ILE A 99 1.99 -3.20 -10.33
C ILE A 99 3.11 -4.24 -10.45
N ASN A 100 4.35 -3.85 -10.15
CA ASN A 100 5.49 -4.75 -10.21
C ASN A 100 5.42 -5.86 -9.17
N LEU A 101 4.83 -5.60 -8.00
CA LEU A 101 4.51 -6.63 -7.02
C LEU A 101 3.44 -7.59 -7.56
N LEU A 102 2.32 -7.09 -8.09
CA LEU A 102 1.25 -7.93 -8.65
C LEU A 102 1.73 -8.81 -9.81
N LYS A 103 2.70 -8.33 -10.61
CA LYS A 103 3.35 -9.13 -11.64
C LYS A 103 4.02 -10.40 -11.09
N LYS A 104 4.52 -10.39 -9.84
CA LYS A 104 5.08 -11.58 -9.18
C LYS A 104 4.01 -12.65 -8.89
N PHE A 105 2.75 -12.25 -8.84
CA PHE A 105 1.59 -13.13 -8.69
C PHE A 105 0.87 -13.41 -10.01
N GLY A 106 1.57 -13.26 -11.15
CA GLY A 106 1.03 -13.60 -12.46
C GLY A 106 0.07 -12.58 -13.07
N VAL A 107 -0.08 -11.40 -12.46
CA VAL A 107 -0.96 -10.36 -13.02
C VAL A 107 -0.22 -9.59 -14.10
N ASN A 108 -0.70 -9.68 -15.34
CA ASN A 108 -0.15 -8.85 -16.41
C ASN A 108 -0.71 -7.43 -16.30
N ARG A 109 0.16 -6.43 -16.51
CA ARG A 109 -0.16 -5.01 -16.51
C ARG A 109 -1.34 -4.66 -17.44
N ASN A 110 -1.46 -5.33 -18.58
CA ASN A 110 -2.54 -5.10 -19.55
C ASN A 110 -3.93 -5.54 -19.06
N GLU A 111 -3.97 -6.38 -18.02
CA GLU A 111 -5.19 -6.93 -17.44
C GLU A 111 -5.74 -6.06 -16.30
N LEU A 112 -4.94 -5.11 -15.82
CA LEU A 112 -5.33 -4.19 -14.76
C LEU A 112 -6.41 -3.24 -15.29
N LYS A 113 -7.56 -3.25 -14.63
CA LYS A 113 -8.61 -2.26 -14.86
C LYS A 113 -8.31 -1.01 -14.05
N PHE A 114 -8.63 0.16 -14.59
CA PHE A 114 -8.35 1.40 -13.88
C PHE A 114 -9.39 2.50 -14.11
N ASN A 115 -9.45 3.42 -13.15
CA ASN A 115 -10.23 4.66 -13.17
C ASN A 115 -9.51 5.73 -12.35
N ILE A 116 -9.89 6.99 -12.53
CA ILE A 116 -9.23 8.15 -11.94
C ILE A 116 -10.23 8.95 -11.12
N ASP A 117 -9.85 9.29 -9.90
CA ASP A 117 -10.55 10.28 -9.09
C ASP A 117 -9.85 11.63 -9.26
N LEU A 118 -10.51 12.56 -9.94
CA LEU A 118 -10.00 13.90 -10.21
C LEU A 118 -10.70 14.91 -9.31
N ASN A 119 -9.95 15.79 -8.68
CA ASN A 119 -10.55 16.91 -7.97
C ASN A 119 -11.34 17.79 -8.96
N ILE A 120 -12.57 18.18 -8.62
CA ILE A 120 -13.46 18.97 -9.50
C ILE A 120 -12.83 20.29 -9.96
N ASN A 121 -11.92 20.88 -9.19
CA ASN A 121 -11.21 22.10 -9.55
C ASN A 121 -10.14 21.88 -10.65
N TYR A 122 -9.78 20.63 -10.95
CA TYR A 122 -8.90 20.24 -12.06
C TYR A 122 -9.68 19.65 -13.24
N LYS A 123 -10.99 19.90 -13.35
CA LYS A 123 -11.82 19.36 -14.43
C LYS A 123 -11.28 19.66 -15.83
N SER A 124 -10.64 20.81 -16.03
CA SER A 124 -9.99 21.18 -17.30
C SER A 124 -8.84 20.26 -17.72
N ASN A 125 -8.31 19.43 -16.81
CA ASN A 125 -7.24 18.48 -17.12
C ASN A 125 -7.76 17.12 -17.62
N SER A 126 -9.08 16.90 -17.67
CA SER A 126 -9.69 15.59 -17.97
C SER A 126 -9.10 14.90 -19.20
N ASP A 127 -8.86 15.68 -20.25
CA ASP A 127 -8.48 15.17 -21.57
C ASP A 127 -7.02 14.69 -21.60
N LYS A 128 -6.20 15.13 -20.64
CA LYS A 128 -4.79 14.74 -20.50
C LYS A 128 -4.58 13.58 -19.53
N LEU A 129 -5.61 13.18 -18.79
CA LEU A 129 -5.48 12.18 -17.73
C LEU A 129 -5.13 10.80 -18.28
N GLU A 130 -5.80 10.40 -19.38
CA GLU A 130 -5.61 9.07 -19.96
C GLU A 130 -4.18 8.88 -20.47
N SER A 131 -3.68 9.82 -21.28
CA SER A 131 -2.31 9.77 -21.80
C SER A 131 -1.29 9.83 -20.67
N TYR A 132 -1.45 10.77 -19.72
CA TYR A 132 -0.54 10.87 -18.57
C TYR A 132 -0.36 9.53 -17.84
N TRP A 133 -1.45 8.89 -17.44
CA TRP A 133 -1.37 7.63 -16.68
C TRP A 133 -0.97 6.44 -17.55
N SER A 134 -1.48 6.35 -18.77
CA SER A 134 -1.16 5.24 -19.69
C SER A 134 0.32 5.27 -20.09
N ASP A 135 0.89 6.44 -20.37
CA ASP A 135 2.29 6.59 -20.75
C ASP A 135 3.22 6.35 -19.57
N LYS A 136 2.92 6.97 -18.41
CA LYS A 136 3.76 6.84 -17.20
C LYS A 136 3.79 5.41 -16.67
N LEU A 137 2.68 4.69 -16.76
CA LEU A 137 2.54 3.35 -16.19
C LEU A 137 2.43 2.25 -17.22
N LYS A 138 2.53 2.54 -18.53
CA LYS A 138 2.37 1.57 -19.62
C LYS A 138 1.09 0.73 -19.47
N LEU A 139 -0.02 1.37 -19.07
CA LEU A 139 -1.32 0.70 -18.92
C LEU A 139 -2.00 0.56 -20.28
N ASN A 140 -2.80 -0.50 -20.45
CA ASN A 140 -3.59 -0.69 -21.66
C ASN A 140 -4.78 0.29 -21.67
N PRO A 141 -4.86 1.25 -22.61
CA PRO A 141 -5.97 2.21 -22.69
C PRO A 141 -7.35 1.55 -22.82
N HIS A 142 -7.44 0.32 -23.34
CA HIS A 142 -8.70 -0.43 -23.46
C HIS A 142 -9.15 -1.08 -22.15
N SER A 143 -8.34 -1.03 -21.10
CA SER A 143 -8.67 -1.57 -19.77
C SER A 143 -9.31 -0.55 -18.82
N LYS A 144 -9.75 0.60 -19.32
CA LYS A 144 -10.54 1.58 -18.55
C LYS A 144 -11.84 0.98 -18.01
N ARG A 145 -12.22 1.36 -16.80
CA ARG A 145 -13.55 1.04 -16.23
C ARG A 145 -14.62 1.96 -16.80
N LYS A 146 -15.88 1.52 -16.75
CA LYS A 146 -17.04 2.42 -16.94
C LYS A 146 -16.96 3.55 -15.90
N GLY A 147 -17.15 4.79 -16.35
CA GLY A 147 -16.90 5.97 -15.49
C GLY A 147 -15.41 6.15 -15.21
N PHE A 148 -14.60 6.12 -16.27
CA PHE A 148 -13.14 6.21 -16.20
C PHE A 148 -12.66 7.39 -15.34
N ILE A 149 -13.33 8.54 -15.41
CA ILE A 149 -13.06 9.70 -14.56
C ILE A 149 -14.24 9.91 -13.61
N ARG A 150 -13.95 10.00 -12.31
CA ARG A 150 -14.88 10.43 -11.27
C ARG A 150 -14.41 11.77 -10.71
N TYR A 151 -15.28 12.76 -10.69
CA TYR A 151 -14.97 14.04 -10.05
C TYR A 151 -15.25 13.98 -8.55
N VAL A 152 -14.33 14.48 -7.74
CA VAL A 152 -14.41 14.52 -6.27
C VAL A 152 -14.13 15.91 -5.71
N GLY A 153 -14.63 16.20 -4.51
CA GLY A 153 -14.44 17.49 -3.83
C GLY A 153 -15.54 18.52 -4.14
N VAL A 154 -15.36 19.73 -3.60
CA VAL A 154 -16.31 20.84 -3.73
C VAL A 154 -15.70 21.92 -4.63
N LYS A 155 -16.48 22.40 -5.59
CA LYS A 155 -16.06 23.43 -6.54
C LYS A 155 -15.67 24.70 -5.78
N ASN A 156 -14.56 25.33 -6.17
CA ASN A 156 -14.00 26.55 -5.58
C ASN A 156 -13.47 26.42 -4.13
N ASN A 157 -13.45 25.21 -3.54
CA ASN A 157 -12.75 25.03 -2.27
C ASN A 157 -11.24 25.06 -2.45
N LYS A 158 -10.55 25.63 -1.45
CA LYS A 158 -9.08 25.63 -1.38
C LYS A 158 -8.56 24.20 -1.46
N LEU A 159 -7.69 23.94 -2.44
CA LEU A 159 -7.03 22.66 -2.58
C LEU A 159 -6.00 22.47 -1.47
N SER A 160 -5.78 21.22 -1.08
CA SER A 160 -4.60 20.90 -0.27
C SER A 160 -3.35 21.14 -1.11
N ASN A 161 -2.25 21.56 -0.49
CA ASN A 161 -0.97 21.77 -1.18
C ASN A 161 -0.45 20.49 -1.86
N ASN A 162 -0.96 19.31 -1.49
CA ASN A 162 -0.56 18.02 -2.01
C ASN A 162 -1.53 17.46 -3.07
N THR A 163 -2.60 18.18 -3.42
CA THR A 163 -3.57 17.72 -4.41
C THR A 163 -2.95 17.81 -5.81
N ARG A 164 -2.63 16.67 -6.42
CA ARG A 164 -2.01 16.59 -7.73
C ARG A 164 -3.00 16.89 -8.87
N PRO A 165 -2.55 17.56 -9.95
CA PRO A 165 -3.41 17.96 -11.08
C PRO A 165 -3.92 16.79 -11.94
N TYR A 166 -3.30 15.61 -11.82
CA TYR A 166 -3.66 14.39 -12.55
C TYR A 166 -4.50 13.40 -11.72
N GLY A 167 -4.96 13.83 -10.54
CA GLY A 167 -5.85 13.04 -9.68
C GLY A 167 -5.18 11.84 -9.00
N CYS A 168 -6.03 10.95 -8.47
CA CYS A 168 -5.65 9.68 -7.89
C CYS A 168 -6.02 8.55 -8.86
N LEU A 169 -5.04 7.75 -9.26
CA LEU A 169 -5.29 6.60 -10.11
C LEU A 169 -5.61 5.40 -9.24
N ARG A 170 -6.71 4.72 -9.56
CA ARG A 170 -7.04 3.42 -8.99
C ARG A 170 -6.78 2.33 -10.01
N ILE A 171 -5.94 1.36 -9.65
CA ILE A 171 -5.74 0.11 -10.38
C ILE A 171 -6.47 -1.02 -9.67
N ALA A 172 -6.95 -1.99 -10.44
CA ALA A 172 -7.70 -3.09 -9.89
C ALA A 172 -7.62 -4.36 -10.76
N PHE A 173 -7.68 -5.49 -10.09
CA PHE A 173 -7.67 -6.82 -10.70
C PHE A 173 -8.68 -7.73 -10.02
N SER A 174 -9.67 -8.20 -10.77
CA SER A 174 -10.72 -9.06 -10.26
C SER A 174 -10.29 -10.53 -10.30
N SER A 175 -9.90 -11.09 -9.16
CA SER A 175 -9.66 -12.52 -8.99
C SER A 175 -9.90 -12.93 -7.54
N VAL A 176 -10.81 -13.90 -7.38
CA VAL A 176 -11.11 -14.51 -6.07
C VAL A 176 -9.92 -15.34 -5.57
N ILE A 177 -9.24 -16.06 -6.47
CA ILE A 177 -8.04 -16.82 -6.11
C ILE A 177 -6.97 -15.85 -5.59
N LEU A 178 -6.69 -14.78 -6.36
CA LEU A 178 -5.60 -13.90 -6.02
C LEU A 178 -5.83 -13.14 -4.71
N ILE A 179 -7.04 -12.65 -4.42
CA ILE A 179 -7.29 -11.96 -3.14
C ILE A 179 -7.11 -12.87 -1.93
N ASN A 180 -7.47 -14.16 -2.04
CA ASN A 180 -7.28 -15.15 -0.98
C ASN A 180 -5.82 -15.54 -0.76
N ILE A 181 -4.93 -15.27 -1.72
CA ILE A 181 -3.49 -15.53 -1.60
C ILE A 181 -2.74 -14.26 -1.22
N PHE A 182 -2.99 -13.18 -1.96
CA PHE A 182 -2.23 -11.95 -1.88
C PHE A 182 -2.35 -11.29 -0.51
N ILE A 183 -3.57 -11.13 0.04
CA ILE A 183 -3.74 -10.46 1.33
C ILE A 183 -3.09 -11.26 2.48
N PRO A 184 -3.35 -12.56 2.63
CA PRO A 184 -2.66 -13.36 3.65
C PRO A 184 -1.14 -13.41 3.46
N PHE A 185 -0.68 -13.45 2.20
CA PHE A 185 0.73 -13.37 1.87
C PHE A 185 1.39 -12.11 2.46
N LEU A 186 0.82 -10.93 2.24
CA LEU A 186 1.41 -9.67 2.73
C LEU A 186 1.60 -9.68 4.25
N LEU A 187 0.59 -10.12 5.00
CA LEU A 187 0.63 -10.16 6.46
C LEU A 187 1.59 -11.24 6.96
N LYS A 188 1.53 -12.46 6.40
CA LYS A 188 2.42 -13.56 6.79
C LYS A 188 3.88 -13.20 6.52
N PHE A 189 4.19 -12.67 5.34
CA PHE A 189 5.52 -12.22 4.97
C PHE A 189 6.03 -11.15 5.95
N PHE A 190 5.18 -10.18 6.32
CA PHE A 190 5.58 -9.15 7.27
C PHE A 190 5.87 -9.72 8.66
N ARG A 191 5.05 -10.66 9.16
CA ARG A 191 5.30 -11.36 10.43
C ARG A 191 6.63 -12.14 10.42
N GLU A 192 6.93 -12.86 9.34
CA GLU A 192 8.19 -13.60 9.19
C GLU A 192 9.41 -12.68 9.19
N VAL A 193 9.33 -11.55 8.48
CA VAL A 193 10.38 -10.53 8.45
C VAL A 193 10.63 -9.93 9.84
N ILE A 194 9.56 -9.67 10.60
CA ILE A 194 9.63 -9.21 12.00
C ILE A 194 10.28 -10.27 12.90
N SER A 195 9.85 -11.53 12.79
CA SER A 195 10.40 -12.65 13.57
C SER A 195 11.91 -12.80 13.36
N LYS A 196 12.37 -12.66 12.12
CA LYS A 196 13.80 -12.70 11.75
C LYS A 196 14.56 -11.41 12.08
N LYS A 197 13.88 -10.35 12.55
CA LYS A 197 14.44 -9.02 12.81
C LYS A 197 15.25 -8.46 11.62
N ASP A 198 14.81 -8.76 10.39
CA ASP A 198 15.50 -8.35 9.15
C ASP A 198 15.31 -6.84 8.91
N LYS A 199 16.17 -6.02 9.55
CA LYS A 199 16.05 -4.55 9.55
C LYS A 199 16.01 -3.96 8.14
N LYS A 200 16.73 -4.57 7.19
CA LYS A 200 16.73 -4.11 5.79
C LYS A 200 15.34 -4.27 5.19
N VAL A 201 14.75 -5.46 5.24
CA VAL A 201 13.41 -5.69 4.68
C VAL A 201 12.35 -4.92 5.45
N ILE A 202 12.45 -4.85 6.78
CA ILE A 202 11.55 -4.04 7.64
C ILE A 202 11.55 -2.57 7.18
N SER A 203 12.73 -1.98 6.96
CA SER A 203 12.82 -0.58 6.53
C SER A 203 12.15 -0.31 5.18
N LEU A 204 12.21 -1.27 4.26
CA LEU A 204 11.56 -1.17 2.95
C LEU A 204 10.03 -1.31 3.06
N ILE A 205 9.52 -2.20 3.92
CA ILE A 205 8.08 -2.31 4.19
C ILE A 205 7.58 -1.02 4.85
N LEU A 206 8.28 -0.52 5.88
CA LEU A 206 7.93 0.73 6.54
C LEU A 206 8.01 1.92 5.57
N LYS A 207 8.96 1.92 4.64
CA LYS A 207 9.07 2.93 3.59
C LYS A 207 7.84 2.97 2.69
N GLY A 208 7.41 1.81 2.20
CA GLY A 208 6.17 1.70 1.42
C GLY A 208 4.94 2.09 2.22
N TYR A 209 4.84 1.65 3.47
CA TYR A 209 3.72 1.98 4.33
C TYR A 209 3.63 3.49 4.58
N PHE A 210 4.77 4.12 4.93
CA PHE A 210 4.84 5.56 5.15
C PHE A 210 4.51 6.35 3.88
N ALA A 211 4.91 5.85 2.71
CA ALA A 211 4.56 6.46 1.43
C ALA A 211 3.05 6.55 1.19
N GLY A 212 2.28 5.54 1.60
CA GLY A 212 0.82 5.60 1.60
C GLY A 212 0.29 6.43 2.77
N ASP A 213 0.21 5.82 3.95
CA ASP A 213 -0.50 6.34 5.13
C ASP A 213 0.38 7.08 6.16
N GLY A 214 1.61 7.42 5.79
CA GLY A 214 2.52 8.21 6.63
C GLY A 214 2.28 9.71 6.50
N HIS A 215 2.45 10.44 7.61
CA HIS A 215 2.36 11.89 7.63
C HIS A 215 3.50 12.51 8.45
N VAL A 216 3.97 13.68 8.01
CA VAL A 216 4.94 14.51 8.74
C VAL A 216 4.22 15.79 9.14
N SER A 217 3.96 15.94 10.43
CA SER A 217 3.38 17.16 10.99
C SER A 217 4.51 18.11 11.36
N PHE A 218 4.49 19.28 10.71
CA PHE A 218 5.51 20.30 10.84
C PHE A 218 4.86 21.69 10.82
N SER A 219 5.20 22.53 11.80
CA SER A 219 4.86 23.95 11.81
C SER A 219 6.15 24.76 11.76
N GLN A 220 6.21 25.75 10.88
CA GLN A 220 7.32 26.72 10.87
C GLN A 220 7.25 27.70 12.04
N LYS A 221 6.08 27.91 12.64
CA LYS A 221 5.93 28.78 13.81
C LYS A 221 6.50 28.08 15.05
N ILE A 222 7.58 28.65 15.59
CA ILE A 222 8.33 28.14 16.78
C ILE A 222 7.40 27.92 17.98
N SER A 223 6.38 28.77 18.14
CA SER A 223 5.53 28.81 19.34
C SER A 223 4.35 27.83 19.37
N SER A 224 3.99 27.15 18.27
CA SER A 224 2.65 26.53 18.18
C SER A 224 2.56 25.13 17.54
N GLY A 225 3.66 24.44 17.27
CA GLY A 225 3.61 23.16 16.55
C GLY A 225 4.21 21.98 17.28
N ARG A 226 3.41 20.93 17.52
CA ARG A 226 3.96 19.59 17.77
C ARG A 226 4.58 19.08 16.46
N LYS A 227 5.90 18.86 16.47
CA LYS A 227 6.65 18.23 15.39
C LYS A 227 6.57 16.72 15.58
N HIS A 228 5.99 16.01 14.62
CA HIS A 228 5.92 14.56 14.71
C HIS A 228 5.86 13.88 13.35
N VAL A 229 6.36 12.65 13.32
CA VAL A 229 6.13 11.69 12.24
C VAL A 229 5.04 10.73 12.72
N GLU A 230 4.04 10.47 11.89
CA GLU A 230 2.97 9.53 12.23
C GLU A 230 2.71 8.49 11.14
N PHE A 231 2.41 7.27 11.58
CA PHE A 231 1.92 6.18 10.75
C PHE A 231 0.45 5.94 11.11
N LEU A 232 -0.47 6.24 10.18
CA LEU A 232 -1.89 6.04 10.39
C LEU A 232 -2.23 4.55 10.20
N CYS A 233 -2.95 3.92 11.15
CA CYS A 233 -3.34 2.52 11.05
C CYS A 233 -4.51 2.16 11.98
N ASN A 234 -5.71 2.04 11.42
CA ASN A 234 -6.90 1.63 12.17
C ASN A 234 -6.98 0.13 12.42
N ASP A 235 -6.33 -0.68 11.58
CA ASP A 235 -6.23 -2.13 11.78
C ASP A 235 -5.31 -2.43 12.98
N ALA A 236 -5.85 -3.11 14.00
CA ALA A 236 -5.14 -3.34 15.26
C ALA A 236 -3.95 -4.28 15.12
N GLU A 237 -4.09 -5.33 14.31
CA GLU A 237 -3.01 -6.27 14.05
C GLU A 237 -1.87 -5.57 13.32
N LEU A 238 -2.17 -4.91 12.19
CA LEU A 238 -1.17 -4.22 11.40
C LEU A 238 -0.48 -3.11 12.20
N ARG A 239 -1.23 -2.41 13.06
CA ARG A 239 -0.67 -1.42 13.99
C ARG A 239 0.35 -2.05 14.94
N SER A 240 0.06 -3.23 15.48
CA SER A 240 1.00 -3.98 16.32
C SER A 240 2.28 -4.37 15.56
N LEU A 241 2.13 -4.84 14.31
CA LEU A 241 3.27 -5.16 13.44
C LEU A 241 4.14 -3.94 13.13
N LEU A 242 3.52 -2.79 12.81
CA LEU A 242 4.22 -1.53 12.58
C LEU A 242 4.98 -1.06 13.82
N LYS A 243 4.34 -1.10 15.00
CA LYS A 243 4.98 -0.72 16.27
C LYS A 243 6.18 -1.61 16.58
N THR A 244 6.04 -2.91 16.40
CA THR A 244 7.14 -3.89 16.60
C THR A 244 8.27 -3.64 15.62
N SER A 245 7.96 -3.38 14.35
CA SER A 245 8.93 -3.06 13.30
C SER A 245 9.72 -1.79 13.61
N LEU A 246 9.05 -0.72 14.04
CA LEU A 246 9.69 0.52 14.46
C LEU A 246 10.65 0.28 15.64
N LYS A 247 10.22 -0.49 16.65
CA LYS A 247 11.09 -0.88 17.77
C LYS A 247 12.32 -1.67 17.32
N ILE A 248 12.18 -2.61 16.38
CA ILE A 248 13.32 -3.37 15.82
C ILE A 248 14.34 -2.45 15.13
N LEU A 249 13.89 -1.37 14.50
CA LEU A 249 14.79 -0.36 13.92
C LEU A 249 15.49 0.52 14.98
N GLY A 250 15.02 0.48 16.24
CA GLY A 250 15.56 1.26 17.35
C GLY A 250 14.72 2.49 17.73
N ILE A 251 13.46 2.57 17.25
CA ILE A 251 12.53 3.64 17.63
C ILE A 251 11.89 3.28 18.97
N ASN A 252 12.25 4.01 20.02
CA ASN A 252 11.83 3.65 21.38
C ASN A 252 10.62 4.44 21.87
N ASN A 253 10.41 5.67 21.40
CA ASN A 253 9.39 6.57 21.95
C ASN A 253 8.20 6.72 20.99
N ILE A 254 7.41 5.66 20.88
CA ILE A 254 6.21 5.62 20.05
C ILE A 254 4.98 5.89 20.93
N LYS A 255 4.22 6.95 20.64
CA LYS A 255 2.92 7.21 21.28
C LYS A 255 1.79 6.76 20.37
N GLU A 256 0.87 5.96 20.91
CA GLU A 256 -0.36 5.60 20.21
C GLU A 256 -1.46 6.63 20.47
N THR A 257 -2.23 6.97 19.45
CA THR A 257 -3.39 7.84 19.62
C THR A 257 -4.67 7.05 19.90
N ASN A 258 -5.54 7.61 20.72
CA ASN A 258 -6.88 7.08 20.96
C ASN A 258 -7.90 7.76 20.01
N PRO A 259 -8.60 7.02 19.14
CA PRO A 259 -9.57 7.56 18.20
C PRO A 259 -10.79 8.21 18.88
N LEU A 260 -11.08 7.86 20.15
CA LEU A 260 -12.14 8.51 20.92
C LEU A 260 -11.82 9.96 21.27
N ILE A 261 -10.53 10.33 21.27
CA ILE A 261 -10.06 11.66 21.67
C ILE A 261 -9.66 12.48 20.43
N ASN A 262 -9.30 11.83 19.33
CA ASN A 262 -8.89 12.49 18.10
C ASN A 262 -10.10 12.88 17.23
N ARG A 263 -10.11 14.12 16.73
CA ARG A 263 -11.11 14.61 15.75
C ARG A 263 -11.21 13.78 14.47
N THR A 264 -10.13 13.11 14.07
CA THR A 264 -10.09 12.28 12.86
C THR A 264 -10.62 10.87 13.09
N HIS A 265 -10.85 10.47 14.35
CA HIS A 265 -11.19 9.09 14.74
C HIS A 265 -10.23 8.02 14.21
N THR A 266 -8.98 8.40 13.93
CA THR A 266 -7.93 7.50 13.45
C THR A 266 -6.95 7.13 14.56
N HIS A 267 -6.54 5.86 14.55
CA HIS A 267 -5.37 5.41 15.29
C HIS A 267 -4.09 5.76 14.53
N ALA A 268 -3.09 6.22 15.26
CA ALA A 268 -1.79 6.58 14.72
C ALA A 268 -0.66 6.17 15.68
N LEU A 269 0.50 5.82 15.11
CA LEU A 269 1.76 5.67 15.83
C LEU A 269 2.59 6.95 15.62
N ARG A 270 2.77 7.76 16.67
CA ARG A 270 3.45 9.05 16.60
C ARG A 270 4.84 9.02 17.22
N ILE A 271 5.79 9.63 16.53
CA ILE A 271 7.19 9.76 16.92
C ILE A 271 7.50 11.26 17.01
N TYR A 272 8.11 11.71 18.12
CA TYR A 272 8.25 13.13 18.44
C TYR A 272 9.68 13.64 18.61
N ASN A 273 10.64 12.74 18.89
CA ASN A 273 11.98 13.16 19.29
C ASN A 273 12.99 13.01 18.14
N ARG A 274 14.03 13.83 18.21
CA ARG A 274 15.11 13.89 17.23
C ARG A 274 15.85 12.57 17.06
N THR A 275 16.16 11.88 18.15
CA THR A 275 16.92 10.63 18.12
C THR A 275 16.23 9.57 17.26
N ASP A 276 14.92 9.40 17.46
CA ASP A 276 14.11 8.49 16.67
C ASP A 276 13.95 8.96 15.21
N PHE A 277 13.90 10.28 14.96
CA PHE A 277 13.94 10.81 13.58
C PHE A 277 15.26 10.49 12.87
N LEU A 278 16.41 10.54 13.56
CA LEU A 278 17.69 10.17 12.96
C LEU A 278 17.74 8.68 12.59
N VAL A 279 17.10 7.81 13.38
CA VAL A 279 16.95 6.39 13.04
C VAL A 279 16.10 6.24 11.77
N LEU A 280 14.95 6.91 11.69
CA LEU A 280 14.12 6.91 10.48
C LEU A 280 14.88 7.41 9.24
N ASN A 281 15.71 8.44 9.40
CA ASN A 281 16.55 8.98 8.35
C ASN A 281 17.64 8.00 7.91
N LYS A 282 18.33 7.34 8.87
CA LYS A 282 19.35 6.32 8.62
C LYS A 282 18.82 5.18 7.75
N TYR A 283 17.59 4.73 8.03
CA TYR A 283 16.92 3.68 7.24
C TYR A 283 16.13 4.23 6.04
N ARG A 284 16.18 5.54 5.81
CA ARG A 284 15.51 6.21 4.69
C ARG A 284 14.02 5.90 4.62
N VAL A 285 13.33 5.77 5.75
CA VAL A 285 11.92 5.31 5.78
C VAL A 285 10.96 6.31 5.10
N LEU A 286 11.29 7.61 5.09
CA LEU A 286 10.38 8.65 4.64
C LEU A 286 10.65 9.15 3.20
N ASP A 287 11.58 8.52 2.49
CA ASP A 287 12.20 9.13 1.31
C ASP A 287 11.63 8.70 -0.05
N PHE A 288 10.59 7.86 -0.04
CA PHE A 288 10.01 7.28 -1.25
C PHE A 288 9.16 8.29 -2.05
N ILE A 289 8.45 9.19 -1.36
CA ILE A 289 7.65 10.23 -1.99
C ILE A 289 8.33 11.59 -1.75
N ASP A 290 8.63 12.31 -2.82
CA ASP A 290 9.47 13.53 -2.78
C ASP A 290 8.98 14.56 -1.76
N TYR A 291 7.70 14.95 -1.79
CA TYR A 291 7.18 15.96 -0.84
C TYR A 291 7.26 15.49 0.63
N LYS A 292 7.10 14.18 0.90
CA LYS A 292 7.25 13.63 2.25
C LYS A 292 8.71 13.69 2.70
N ARG A 293 9.65 13.39 1.79
CA ARG A 293 11.10 13.51 2.00
C ARG A 293 11.50 14.95 2.31
N GLU A 294 11.02 15.90 1.52
CA GLU A 294 11.29 17.33 1.69
C GLU A 294 10.74 17.84 3.02
N THR A 295 9.49 17.52 3.34
CA THR A 295 8.85 17.91 4.61
C THR A 295 9.64 17.36 5.80
N PHE A 296 10.09 16.11 5.72
CA PHE A 296 10.89 15.50 6.77
C PHE A 296 12.29 16.13 6.90
N SER A 297 12.92 16.47 5.77
CA SER A 297 14.23 17.14 5.74
C SER A 297 14.15 18.53 6.40
N ASN A 298 13.07 19.27 6.14
CA ASN A 298 12.79 20.55 6.78
C ASN A 298 12.51 20.40 8.29
N LEU A 299 11.85 19.31 8.69
CA LEU A 299 11.67 18.99 10.11
C LEU A 299 13.01 18.72 10.81
N LEU A 300 13.92 17.97 10.17
CA LEU A 300 15.23 17.67 10.74
C LEU A 300 16.15 18.89 10.83
N SER A 301 16.12 19.79 9.85
CA SER A 301 16.99 20.99 9.83
C SER A 301 16.72 21.92 11.01
N GLN A 302 15.47 22.01 11.48
CA GLN A 302 15.12 22.82 12.65
C GLN A 302 15.70 22.32 13.98
N TYR A 303 16.19 21.07 14.03
CA TYR A 303 16.91 20.58 15.20
C TYR A 303 18.41 20.88 15.15
N LYS A 304 18.95 21.37 14.02
CA LYS A 304 20.36 21.78 13.91
C LYS A 304 20.60 23.20 14.42
N THR A 305 19.56 24.03 14.45
CA THR A 305 19.65 25.45 14.85
C THR A 305 19.51 25.69 16.36
N ILE A 306 19.40 24.63 17.19
CA ILE A 306 19.17 24.72 18.64
C ILE A 306 20.34 24.08 19.42
N SER A 307 21.47 23.84 18.78
CA SER A 307 22.72 23.36 19.39
C SER A 307 23.79 24.42 19.23
#